data_AF-A0A2D4ERN5-F1
#
_entry.id   AF-A0A2D4ERN5-F1
#
_cell.length_a   1.000
_cell.length_b   1.000
_cell.length_c   1.000
_cell.angle_alpha   90.00
_cell.angle_beta   90.00
_cell.angle_gamma   90.00
#
_symmetry.space_group_name_H-M   'P 1'
#
loop_
_entity.id
_entity.type
_entity.pdbx_description
1 polymer ?
#
loop_
_entity_poly.entity_id
_entity_poly.type
_entity_poly.pdbx_seq_one_letter_code
_entity_poly.pdbx_strand_id
1 'polypeptide(L)'
;KALVGVPATGMNADCSLGQLMRRYTLNVLEDLGDGQKINDDIIVNWVNTTLKGAGKSSSIQSFKDKSISSSLAVVDLIDAIQPGCINYDLVKTGDLSEEDKHSNA
;
A
#
# COMPACT_ATOMS: atom_id res chain seq x y z
N LYS A 1 -11.73 46.39 8.99
CA LYS A 1 -12.45 45.38 8.17
C LYS A 1 -11.88 44.02 8.57
N ALA A 2 -12.50 43.40 9.58
CA ALA A 2 -11.96 42.21 10.24
C ALA A 2 -12.04 40.99 9.32
N LEU A 3 -11.00 40.17 9.38
CA LEU A 3 -10.89 38.85 8.77
C LEU A 3 -12.09 38.00 9.20
N VAL A 4 -12.87 37.54 8.23
CA VAL A 4 -13.95 36.57 8.45
C VAL A 4 -13.29 35.25 8.83
N GLY A 5 -13.32 34.94 10.13
CA GLY A 5 -12.93 33.64 10.66
C GLY A 5 -13.87 32.58 10.11
N VAL A 6 -13.29 31.58 9.44
CA VAL A 6 -13.98 30.33 9.14
C VAL A 6 -14.24 29.64 10.49
N PRO A 7 -15.50 29.29 10.82
CA PRO A 7 -15.79 28.66 12.10
C PRO A 7 -15.19 27.25 12.12
N ALA A 8 -14.25 27.02 13.03
CA ALA A 8 -13.75 25.70 13.37
C ALA A 8 -14.81 24.97 14.22
N THR A 9 -15.90 24.55 13.57
CA THR A 9 -16.93 23.71 14.20
C THR A 9 -16.73 22.27 13.76
N GLY A 10 -16.25 21.43 14.68
CA GLY A 10 -16.44 19.98 14.64
C GLY A 10 -15.58 19.22 13.64
N MET A 11 -14.25 19.20 13.82
CA MET A 11 -13.45 18.09 13.30
C MET A 11 -13.32 17.04 14.39
N ASN A 12 -14.30 16.15 14.39
CA ASN A 12 -14.30 14.89 15.09
C ASN A 12 -12.91 14.22 14.93
N ALA A 13 -12.30 13.74 16.01
CA ALA A 13 -10.94 13.18 15.98
C ALA A 13 -10.79 11.98 15.00
N ASP A 14 -11.88 11.28 14.73
CA ASP A 14 -12.06 10.23 13.70
C ASP A 14 -11.75 10.72 12.28
N CYS A 15 -12.06 11.98 11.95
CA CYS A 15 -11.76 12.55 10.64
C CYS A 15 -10.28 12.95 10.53
N SER A 16 -9.61 13.34 11.61
CA SER A 16 -8.22 13.84 11.53
C SER A 16 -7.23 12.76 11.08
N LEU A 17 -7.33 11.55 11.65
CA LEU A 17 -6.49 10.43 11.22
C LEU A 17 -6.88 9.97 9.80
N GLY A 18 -8.17 9.89 9.49
CA GLY A 18 -8.63 9.52 8.15
C GLY A 18 -8.19 10.51 7.06
N GLN A 19 -8.21 11.81 7.34
CA GLN A 19 -7.72 12.84 6.42
C GLN A 19 -6.20 12.79 6.29
N LEU A 20 -5.48 12.45 7.35
CA LEU A 20 -4.03 12.24 7.30
C LEU A 20 -3.68 11.03 6.42
N MET A 21 -4.32 9.89 6.66
CA MET A 21 -4.15 8.67 5.84
C MET A 21 -4.50 8.96 4.37
N ARG A 22 -5.62 9.65 4.12
CA ARG A 22 -6.03 10.05 2.78
C ARG A 22 -4.99 10.96 2.12
N ARG A 23 -4.44 11.93 2.85
CA ARG A 23 -3.40 12.83 2.34
C ARG A 23 -2.12 12.06 2.02
N TYR A 24 -1.68 11.18 2.91
CA TYR A 24 -0.49 10.36 2.69
C TYR A 24 -0.65 9.47 1.45
N THR A 25 -1.77 8.75 1.32
CA THR A 25 -2.05 7.95 0.12
C THR A 25 -2.04 8.81 -1.14
N LEU A 26 -2.64 10.01 -1.11
CA LEU A 26 -2.65 10.91 -2.28
C LEU A 26 -1.25 11.41 -2.65
N ASN A 27 -0.40 11.72 -1.67
CA ASN A 27 0.98 12.15 -1.95
C ASN A 27 1.80 11.00 -2.57
N VAL A 28 1.71 9.79 -2.01
CA VAL A 28 2.36 8.59 -2.59
C VAL A 28 1.88 8.37 -4.02
N LEU A 29 0.58 8.51 -4.25
CA LEU A 29 -0.03 8.41 -5.57
C LEU A 29 0.50 9.50 -6.52
N GLU A 30 0.58 10.75 -6.09
CA GLU A 30 1.11 11.86 -6.91
C GLU A 30 2.56 11.63 -7.35
N ASP A 31 3.41 11.17 -6.43
CA ASP A 31 4.81 10.80 -6.71
C ASP A 31 4.91 9.67 -7.76
N LEU A 32 3.93 8.76 -7.80
CA LEU A 32 3.87 7.67 -8.77
C LEU A 32 3.41 8.12 -10.17
N GLY A 33 2.56 9.14 -10.22
CA GLY A 33 1.91 9.58 -11.45
C GLY A 33 2.69 10.62 -12.25
N ASP A 34 3.74 11.24 -11.69
CA ASP A 34 4.43 12.40 -12.27
C ASP A 34 3.44 13.48 -12.80
N GLY A 35 2.37 13.72 -12.03
CA GLY A 35 1.27 14.63 -12.39
C GLY A 35 0.24 14.07 -13.39
N GLN A 36 0.38 12.82 -13.85
CA GLN A 36 -0.61 12.13 -14.68
C GLN A 36 -1.69 11.43 -13.85
N LYS A 37 -2.84 11.17 -14.48
CA LYS A 37 -3.90 10.36 -13.88
C LYS A 37 -3.37 8.94 -13.69
N ILE A 38 -3.19 8.56 -12.44
CA ILE A 38 -2.73 7.22 -12.06
C ILE A 38 -3.77 6.20 -12.50
N ASN A 39 -3.31 5.18 -13.19
CA ASN A 39 -4.08 4.01 -13.58
C ASN A 39 -3.47 2.76 -12.94
N ASP A 40 -4.19 1.65 -13.04
CA ASP A 40 -3.76 0.39 -12.45
C ASP A 40 -2.40 -0.07 -13.01
N ASP A 41 -2.14 0.17 -14.30
CA ASP A 41 -0.90 -0.21 -14.98
C ASP A 41 0.33 0.49 -14.38
N ILE A 42 0.23 1.79 -14.08
CA ILE A 42 1.30 2.56 -13.43
C ILE A 42 1.61 1.97 -12.05
N ILE A 43 0.57 1.65 -11.27
CA ILE A 43 0.75 1.12 -9.92
C ILE A 43 1.38 -0.28 -9.97
N VAL A 44 0.89 -1.16 -10.85
CA VAL A 44 1.46 -2.49 -11.06
C VAL A 44 2.93 -2.40 -11.49
N ASN A 45 3.25 -1.49 -12.41
CA ASN A 45 4.62 -1.27 -12.84
C ASN A 45 5.51 -0.78 -11.69
N TRP A 46 5.02 0.14 -10.86
CA TRP A 46 5.77 0.61 -9.69
C TRP A 46 6.01 -0.49 -8.66
N VAL A 47 4.99 -1.29 -8.34
CA VAL A 47 5.12 -2.43 -7.42
C VAL A 47 6.22 -3.37 -7.92
N ASN A 48 6.15 -3.78 -9.18
CA ASN A 48 7.13 -4.70 -9.76
C ASN A 48 8.54 -4.08 -9.83
N THR A 49 8.64 -2.78 -10.09
CA THR A 49 9.93 -2.05 -10.07
C THR A 49 10.52 -2.00 -8.67
N THR A 50 9.69 -1.74 -7.66
CA THR A 50 10.09 -1.66 -6.24
C THR A 50 10.56 -3.03 -5.73
N LEU A 51 9.78 -4.08 -6.00
CA LEU A 51 10.13 -5.47 -5.66
C LEU A 51 11.45 -5.89 -6.33
N LYS A 52 11.61 -5.61 -7.62
CA LYS A 52 12.84 -5.91 -8.37
C LYS A 52 14.04 -5.12 -7.83
N GLY A 53 13.86 -3.84 -7.49
CA GLY A 53 14.89 -3.00 -6.90
C GLY A 53 15.37 -3.51 -5.54
N ALA A 54 14.47 -4.10 -4.75
CA ALA A 54 14.78 -4.75 -3.48
C ALA A 54 15.26 -6.20 -3.62
N GLY A 55 15.39 -6.72 -4.84
CA GLY A 55 15.83 -8.10 -5.11
C GLY A 55 14.81 -9.18 -4.74
N LYS A 56 13.53 -8.83 -4.61
CA LYS A 56 12.44 -9.77 -4.34
C LYS A 56 12.05 -10.52 -5.63
N SER A 57 11.62 -11.77 -5.48
CA SER A 57 11.21 -12.63 -6.60
C SER A 57 9.71 -12.58 -6.90
N SER A 58 8.92 -11.99 -6.00
CA SER A 58 7.48 -11.80 -6.18
C SER A 58 7.19 -10.70 -7.20
N SER A 59 6.08 -10.85 -7.92
CA SER A 59 5.58 -9.89 -8.91
C SER A 59 4.08 -10.04 -9.06
N ILE A 60 3.39 -8.98 -9.47
CA ILE A 60 1.95 -9.01 -9.74
C ILE A 60 1.68 -8.63 -11.20
N GLN A 61 0.71 -9.28 -11.84
CA GLN A 61 0.29 -8.92 -13.21
C GLN A 61 -0.85 -7.90 -13.22
N SER A 62 -1.72 -7.94 -12.21
CA SER A 62 -2.84 -7.01 -12.04
C SER A 62 -3.35 -7.09 -10.60
N PHE A 63 -4.18 -6.14 -10.18
CA PHE A 63 -4.84 -6.21 -8.86
C PHE A 63 -5.81 -7.39 -8.70
N LYS A 64 -6.16 -8.08 -9.78
CA LYS A 64 -7.02 -9.28 -9.76
C LYS A 64 -6.22 -10.58 -9.81
N ASP A 65 -4.89 -10.49 -9.76
CA ASP A 65 -4.01 -11.64 -9.82
C ASP A 65 -4.25 -12.55 -8.60
N LYS A 66 -4.49 -13.83 -8.84
CA LYS A 66 -4.74 -14.82 -7.77
C LYS A 66 -3.54 -14.98 -6.86
N SER A 67 -2.32 -14.71 -7.34
CA SER A 67 -1.11 -14.77 -6.51
C SER A 67 -1.15 -13.80 -5.33
N ILE A 68 -1.89 -12.69 -5.44
CA ILE A 68 -2.10 -11.71 -4.35
C ILE A 68 -2.82 -12.36 -3.16
N SER A 69 -3.65 -13.38 -3.38
CA SER A 69 -4.35 -14.09 -2.29
C SER A 69 -3.41 -14.80 -1.30
N SER A 70 -2.15 -15.03 -1.67
CA SER A 70 -1.13 -15.58 -0.76
C SER A 70 -0.55 -14.53 0.21
N SER A 71 -0.85 -13.25 -0.02
CA SER A 71 -0.27 -12.07 0.63
C SER A 71 1.26 -11.91 0.48
N LEU A 72 1.96 -12.85 -0.15
CA LEU A 72 3.43 -12.84 -0.27
C LEU A 72 3.96 -11.61 -1.00
N ALA A 73 3.32 -11.22 -2.12
CA ALA A 73 3.70 -10.03 -2.86
C ALA A 73 3.48 -8.73 -2.06
N VAL A 74 2.48 -8.72 -1.17
CA VAL A 74 2.17 -7.58 -0.29
C VAL A 74 3.21 -7.49 0.84
N VAL A 75 3.52 -8.63 1.46
CA VAL A 75 4.58 -8.77 2.48
C VAL A 75 5.92 -8.30 1.91
N ASP A 76 6.33 -8.82 0.75
CA ASP A 76 7.59 -8.43 0.12
C ASP A 76 7.64 -6.95 -0.27
N LEU A 77 6.50 -6.37 -0.66
CA LEU A 77 6.42 -4.95 -0.98
C LEU A 77 6.60 -4.09 0.27
N ILE A 78 6.01 -4.48 1.39
CA ILE A 78 6.17 -3.77 2.67
C ILE A 78 7.64 -3.83 3.13
N ASP A 79 8.28 -5.00 3.06
CA ASP A 79 9.70 -5.13 3.40
C ASP A 79 10.61 -4.36 2.43
N ALA A 80 10.25 -4.25 1.15
CA ALA A 80 10.98 -3.43 0.18
C ALA A 80 10.88 -1.93 0.48
N ILE A 81 9.73 -1.45 1.00
CA ILE A 81 9.52 -0.05 1.38
C ILE A 81 10.18 0.26 2.73
N GLN A 82 10.07 -0.65 3.69
CA GLN A 82 10.62 -0.49 5.03
C GLN A 82 11.25 -1.81 5.50
N PRO A 83 12.55 -2.01 5.20
CA PRO A 83 13.26 -3.22 5.60
C PRO A 83 13.20 -3.44 7.11
N GLY A 84 12.92 -4.68 7.53
CA GLY A 84 12.95 -5.07 8.94
C GLY A 84 11.66 -4.80 9.73
N CYS A 85 10.59 -4.36 9.08
CA CYS A 85 9.27 -4.25 9.72
C CYS A 85 8.43 -5.53 9.65
N ILE A 86 8.93 -6.56 8.95
CA ILE A 86 8.28 -7.85 8.81
C ILE A 86 9.09 -8.94 9.50
N ASN A 87 8.39 -9.77 10.28
CA ASN A 87 8.93 -11.03 10.77
C ASN A 87 8.52 -12.16 9.83
N TYR A 88 9.44 -12.58 8.95
CA TYR A 88 9.21 -13.63 7.96
C TYR A 88 8.96 -15.02 8.58
N ASP A 89 9.34 -15.26 9.84
CA ASP A 89 9.04 -16.54 10.53
C ASP A 89 7.53 -16.75 10.75
N LEU A 90 6.74 -15.67 10.70
CA LEU A 90 5.28 -15.71 10.85
C LEU A 90 4.56 -15.87 9.51
N VAL A 91 5.27 -15.69 8.38
CA VAL A 91 4.68 -15.72 7.04
C VAL A 91 4.66 -17.15 6.51
N LYS A 92 3.47 -17.66 6.19
CA LYS A 92 3.30 -18.98 5.58
C LYS A 92 3.65 -18.93 4.09
N THR A 93 4.41 -19.92 3.60
CA THR A 93 4.82 -20.04 2.19
C THR A 93 4.59 -21.45 1.66
N GLY A 94 4.56 -21.64 0.34
CA GLY A 94 4.40 -22.95 -0.31
C GLY A 94 2.97 -23.24 -0.76
N ASP A 95 2.50 -24.49 -0.57
CA ASP A 95 1.12 -24.88 -0.82
C ASP A 95 0.26 -24.40 0.36
N LEU A 96 -0.45 -23.28 0.16
CA LEU A 96 -1.19 -22.58 1.21
C LEU A 96 -2.66 -22.98 1.20
N SER A 97 -3.17 -23.41 2.36
CA SER A 97 -4.61 -23.52 2.58
C SER A 97 -5.26 -22.13 2.64
N GLU A 98 -6.59 -22.07 2.55
CA GLU A 98 -7.32 -20.81 2.73
C GLU A 98 -7.12 -20.20 4.14
N GLU A 99 -6.91 -21.04 5.15
CA GLU A 99 -6.59 -20.59 6.51
C GLU A 99 -5.18 -19.97 6.58
N ASP A 100 -4.19 -20.56 5.90
CA ASP A 100 -2.83 -20.00 5.85
C ASP A 100 -2.81 -18.64 5.14
N LYS A 101 -3.55 -18.52 4.03
CA LYS A 101 -3.71 -17.24 3.32
C LYS A 101 -4.37 -16.19 4.20
N HIS A 102 -5.38 -16.58 4.96
CA HIS A 102 -6.04 -15.69 5.91
C HIS A 102 -5.10 -15.29 7.06
N SER A 103 -4.24 -16.20 7.53
CA SER A 103 -3.26 -15.90 8.57
C SER A 103 -2.15 -14.94 8.11
N ASN A 104 -1.84 -14.89 6.82
CA ASN A 104 -0.87 -13.95 6.25
C ASN A 104 -1.47 -12.56 5.97
N ALA A 105 -2.80 -12.44 5.89
CA ALA A 105 -3.52 -11.21 5.51
C ALA A 105 -3.91 -10.38 6.73
#